data_AF-A0A5N7MPL3-F1
#
_entry.id   AF-A0A5N7MPL3-F1
#
_cell.length_a   1.000
_cell.length_b   1.000
_cell.length_c   1.000
_cell.angle_alpha   90.00
_cell.angle_beta   90.00
_cell.angle_gamma   90.00
#
_symmetry.space_group_name_H-M   'P 1'
#
loop_
_entity.id
_entity.type
_entity.pdbx_description
1 polymer ?
#
loop_
_entity_poly.entity_id
_entity_poly.type
_entity_poly.pdbx_seq_one_letter_code
_entity_poly.pdbx_strand_id
1 'polypeptide(L)' 'MTEAMTQEEFCARFKAHMLNVAGSTTFEDGGSIADYADITAPTYWDDPVLRKEGPEMSAEADISYWGE' A
#
# COMPACT_ATOMS: atom_id res chain seq x y z
N MET A 1 19.80 -13.38 -10.07
CA MET A 1 18.46 -13.30 -10.69
C MET A 1 17.67 -12.37 -9.80
N THR A 2 17.35 -11.16 -10.24
CA THR A 2 16.42 -10.29 -9.50
C THR A 2 15.03 -10.85 -9.75
N GLU A 3 14.47 -11.58 -8.78
CA GLU A 3 13.10 -12.07 -8.85
C GLU A 3 12.17 -10.87 -9.06
N ALA A 4 11.48 -10.86 -10.19
CA ALA A 4 10.45 -9.87 -10.45
C ALA A 4 9.29 -10.18 -9.49
N MET A 5 9.14 -9.34 -8.47
CA MET A 5 8.04 -9.40 -7.51
C MET A 5 6.69 -9.50 -8.25
N THR A 6 5.76 -10.30 -7.75
CA THR A 6 4.41 -10.39 -8.32
C THR A 6 3.49 -9.26 -7.85
N GLN A 7 2.36 -9.06 -8.53
CA GLN A 7 1.32 -8.13 -8.07
C GLN A 7 0.79 -8.51 -6.69
N GLU A 8 0.60 -9.80 -6.44
CA GLU A 8 0.12 -10.33 -5.17
C GLU A 8 1.11 -10.01 -4.03
N GLU A 9 2.41 -10.22 -4.27
CA GLU A 9 3.45 -9.83 -3.31
C GLU A 9 3.53 -8.32 -3.09
N PHE A 10 3.41 -7.52 -4.16
CA PHE A 10 3.36 -6.06 -4.03
C PHE A 10 2.18 -5.65 -3.15
N CYS A 11 0.99 -6.16 -3.43
CA CYS A 11 -0.23 -5.85 -2.68
C CYS A 11 -0.12 -6.26 -1.21
N ALA A 12 0.35 -7.48 -0.95
CA ALA A 12 0.54 -7.98 0.41
C ALA A 12 1.51 -7.11 1.22
N ARG A 13 2.64 -6.71 0.60
CA ARG A 13 3.64 -5.85 1.25
C ARG A 13 3.14 -4.43 1.47
N PHE A 14 2.45 -3.85 0.49
CA PHE A 14 1.86 -2.51 0.58
C PHE A 14 0.87 -2.43 1.74
N LYS A 15 -0.07 -3.39 1.81
CA LYS A 15 -1.05 -3.50 2.88
C LYS A 15 -0.42 -3.71 4.26
N ALA A 16 0.55 -4.61 4.36
CA ALA A 16 1.26 -4.87 5.61
C ALA A 16 2.00 -3.61 6.11
N HIS A 17 2.63 -2.88 5.18
CA HIS A 17 3.30 -1.64 5.51
C HIS A 17 2.31 -0.55 5.95
N MET A 18 1.17 -0.42 5.26
CA MET A 18 0.14 0.54 5.65
C MET A 18 -0.36 0.34 7.07
N LEU A 19 -0.73 -0.90 7.42
CA LEU A 19 -1.21 -1.23 8.76
C LEU A 19 -0.14 -0.99 9.84
N ASN A 20 1.13 -1.24 9.51
CA ASN A 20 2.24 -1.00 10.43
C ASN A 20 2.46 0.50 10.67
N VAL A 21 2.43 1.34 9.62
CA VAL A 21 2.67 2.79 9.72
C VAL A 21 1.48 3.51 10.35
N ALA A 22 0.25 3.15 9.95
CA ALA A 22 -0.95 3.75 10.50
C ALA A 22 -1.16 3.43 11.99
N GLY A 23 -0.55 2.35 12.51
CA GLY A 23 -0.66 1.93 13.91
C GLY A 23 -2.08 1.48 14.32
N SER A 24 -3.00 1.37 13.36
CA SER A 24 -4.41 0.99 13.53
C SER A 24 -4.88 0.17 12.32
N THR A 25 -6.00 -0.55 12.48
CA THR A 25 -6.61 -1.34 11.39
C THR A 25 -7.77 -0.61 10.71
N THR A 26 -8.16 0.55 11.24
CA THR A 26 -9.30 1.36 10.78
C THR A 26 -8.90 2.83 10.68
N PHE A 27 -9.46 3.52 9.70
CA PHE A 27 -9.44 4.99 9.61
C PHE A 27 -10.31 5.63 10.71
N GLU A 28 -10.19 6.94 10.88
CA GLU A 28 -10.98 7.71 11.87
C GLU A 28 -12.49 7.66 11.61
N ASP A 29 -12.91 7.53 10.34
CA ASP A 29 -14.31 7.37 9.93
C ASP A 29 -14.85 5.94 10.17
N GLY A 30 -13.99 5.01 10.62
CA GLY A 30 -14.35 3.61 10.89
C GLY A 30 -14.19 2.68 9.69
N GLY A 31 -13.75 3.18 8.54
CA GLY A 31 -13.38 2.35 7.38
C GLY A 31 -12.17 1.47 7.66
N SER A 32 -12.05 0.31 7.01
CA SER A 32 -10.89 -0.58 7.21
C SER A 32 -9.72 -0.21 6.29
N ILE A 33 -8.54 -0.01 6.86
CA ILE A 33 -7.30 0.23 6.10
C ILE A 33 -6.94 -0.99 5.25
N ALA A 34 -7.24 -2.18 5.75
CA ALA A 34 -6.99 -3.43 5.04
C ALA A 34 -7.81 -3.53 3.74
N ASP A 35 -9.10 -3.17 3.80
CA ASP A 35 -10.01 -3.17 2.66
C ASP A 35 -9.63 -2.08 1.64
N TYR A 36 -9.29 -0.89 2.14
CA TYR A 36 -8.76 0.19 1.31
C TYR A 36 -7.47 -0.23 0.58
N ALA A 37 -6.54 -0.90 1.26
CA ALA A 37 -5.28 -1.34 0.67
C ALA A 37 -5.50 -2.42 -0.41
N ASP A 38 -6.45 -3.34 -0.23
CA ASP A 38 -6.80 -4.34 -1.26
C ASP A 38 -7.32 -3.70 -2.56
N ILE A 39 -7.99 -2.54 -2.45
CA ILE A 39 -8.50 -1.79 -3.61
C ILE A 39 -7.42 -0.89 -4.22
N THR A 40 -6.58 -0.28 -3.38
CA THR A 40 -5.63 0.76 -3.77
C THR A 40 -4.30 0.17 -4.26
N ALA A 41 -3.74 -0.83 -3.58
CA ALA A 41 -2.46 -1.42 -3.97
C ALA A 41 -2.37 -1.90 -5.44
N PRO A 42 -3.41 -2.51 -6.05
CA PRO A 42 -3.32 -2.90 -7.46
C PRO A 42 -3.22 -1.69 -8.41
N THR A 43 -3.71 -0.51 -8.06
CA THR A 43 -3.57 0.70 -8.89
C THR A 43 -2.12 1.20 -8.90
N TYR A 44 -1.40 1.05 -7.77
CA TYR A 44 0.03 1.35 -7.67
C TYR A 44 0.89 0.35 -8.44
N TRP A 45 0.47 -0.91 -8.52
CA TRP A 45 1.14 -1.91 -9.33
C TRP A 45 0.95 -1.67 -10.83
N ASP A 46 -0.24 -1.24 -11.25
CA ASP A 46 -0.56 -0.97 -12.66
C ASP A 46 0.27 0.20 -13.21
N ASP A 47 0.52 1.23 -12.40
CA ASP A 47 1.39 2.34 -12.78
C ASP A 47 2.88 1.94 -12.71
N PRO A 48 3.63 1.96 -13.84
CA PRO A 48 5.01 1.50 -13.88
C PRO A 48 5.98 2.43 -13.14
N VAL A 49 5.62 3.70 -12.92
CA VAL A 49 6.44 4.66 -12.17
C VAL A 49 6.31 4.37 -10.68
N LEU A 50 5.08 4.22 -10.18
CA LEU A 50 4.81 3.90 -8.79
C LEU A 50 5.29 2.49 -8.43
N ARG A 51 5.05 1.49 -9.30
CA ARG A 51 5.55 0.13 -9.11
C ARG A 51 7.07 0.07 -8.95
N LYS A 52 7.81 0.94 -9.64
CA LYS A 52 9.26 1.00 -9.57
C LYS A 52 9.76 1.50 -8.21
N GLU A 53 9.00 2.37 -7.54
CA GLU A 53 9.35 2.85 -6.19
C GLU A 53 9.20 1.74 -5.14
N GLY A 54 8.32 0.78 -5.39
CA GLY A 54 8.09 -0.37 -4.54
C GLY A 54 6.93 -0.17 -3.56
N PRO A 55 6.47 -1.27 -2.93
CA PRO A 55 5.22 -1.29 -2.18
C PRO A 55 5.29 -0.50 -0.88
N GLU A 56 6.44 -0.50 -0.18
CA GLU A 56 6.61 0.26 1.06
C GLU A 56 6.59 1.77 0.81
N MET A 57 7.43 2.27 -0.12
CA MET A 57 7.46 3.70 -0.48
C MET A 57 6.11 4.19 -0.99
N SER A 58 5.43 3.36 -1.80
CA SER A 58 4.08 3.65 -2.28
C SER A 58 3.07 3.79 -1.14
N ALA A 59 3.15 2.91 -0.13
CA ALA A 59 2.29 2.95 1.04
C ALA A 59 2.58 4.16 1.93
N GLU A 60 3.84 4.50 2.17
CA GLU A 60 4.25 5.70 2.94
C GLU A 60 3.78 6.99 2.25
N ALA A 61 3.93 7.05 0.93
CA ALA A 61 3.44 8.18 0.14
C ALA A 61 1.92 8.31 0.25
N ASP A 62 1.16 7.22 0.09
CA ASP A 62 -0.30 7.21 0.21
C ASP A 62 -0.77 7.63 1.61
N ILE A 63 -0.16 7.09 2.67
CA ILE A 63 -0.45 7.49 4.06
C ILE A 63 -0.18 8.97 4.30
N SER A 64 0.88 9.50 3.72
CA SER A 64 1.21 10.94 3.86
C SER A 64 0.12 11.84 3.27
N TYR A 65 -0.73 11.33 2.36
CA TYR A 65 -1.90 12.05 1.81
C TYR A 65 -3.19 11.87 2.61
N TRP A 66 -3.25 10.93 3.57
CA TRP A 66 -4.46 10.71 4.39
C TRP A 66 -4.77 11.90 5.30
N GLY A 67 -3.78 12.76 5.56
CA GLY A 67 -3.90 13.97 6.37
C GLY A 67 -3.22 13.83 7.74
N GLU A 68 -2.74 14.97 8.28
CA GLU A 68 -2.44 15.15 9.71
C GLU A 68 -3.73 15.33 10.53
#